data_AF-A0A3A8T5Q8-F1
#
_entry.id   AF-A0A3A8T5Q8-F1
#
_cell.length_a   1.000
_cell.length_b   1.000
_cell.length_c   1.000
_cell.angle_alpha   90.00
_cell.angle_beta   90.00
_cell.angle_gamma   90.00
#
_symmetry.space_group_name_H-M   'P 1'
#
loop_
_entity.id
_entity.type
_entity.pdbx_description
1 polymer ?
#
loop_
_entity_poly.entity_id
_entity_poly.type
_entity_poly.pdbx_seq_one_letter_code
_entity_poly.pdbx_strand_id
1 'polypeptide(L)'
;MAGPECPACGVIYLRAEVRAATQQAEARDREAREAAQRAAEDQRAALREALEAHTVPTFVSPLVAAQPEPDPAMEGITFHGEHTGDEGRLEARLRLAVLPVALGIAWIAVRSPGFQGLLRIFFTMPVHELGHAVTAWFCGFSATPTLWVTHVSDERSTFMTLVLSGLLGALVWQGWKRRRWTWLGVGAGLLAVHWTGRFVLTQTQAQALFFFGGDAGLMVLGALLMATFYVPPGHYLHRHQLRWGFLVMGAAAFMDGFEQWWAARRNVDRIPFGRIEGVGLSDPSALVETYGWTVGNIIRGYVTVGIVCLVALAVLYLVSLWRVRDVLRG
;
A
#
# COMPACT_ATOMS: atom_id res chain seq x y z
N MET A 1 -41.40 46.06 -40.02
CA MET A 1 -42.68 46.49 -39.45
C MET A 1 -42.35 47.44 -38.32
N ALA A 2 -42.66 48.73 -38.45
CA ALA A 2 -42.32 49.75 -37.46
C ALA A 2 -43.41 49.77 -36.37
N GLY A 3 -43.04 49.50 -35.12
CA GLY A 3 -43.93 49.64 -33.97
C GLY A 3 -44.25 51.11 -33.68
N PRO A 4 -45.36 51.42 -32.98
CA PRO A 4 -45.77 52.79 -32.69
C PRO A 4 -44.70 53.51 -31.87
N GLU A 5 -44.19 54.64 -32.39
CA GLU A 5 -43.23 55.49 -31.68
C GLU A 5 -43.95 56.37 -30.64
N CYS A 6 -43.32 56.57 -29.49
CA CYS A 6 -43.83 57.49 -28.49
C CYS A 6 -43.73 58.93 -29.03
N PRO A 7 -44.85 59.68 -29.14
CA PRO A 7 -44.87 60.99 -29.80
C PRO A 7 -44.09 62.08 -29.04
N ALA A 8 -43.65 61.82 -27.81
CA ALA A 8 -42.94 62.79 -26.98
C ALA A 8 -41.41 62.68 -27.02
N CYS A 9 -40.84 61.54 -27.41
CA CYS A 9 -39.37 61.35 -27.33
C CYS A 9 -38.74 60.52 -28.45
N GLY A 10 -39.51 60.01 -29.42
CA GLY A 10 -38.96 59.35 -30.62
C GLY A 10 -38.19 58.05 -30.36
N VAL A 11 -38.22 57.51 -29.13
CA VAL A 11 -37.57 56.23 -28.81
C VAL A 11 -38.52 55.09 -29.13
N ILE A 12 -38.11 54.26 -30.09
CA ILE A 12 -38.83 53.07 -30.56
C ILE A 12 -38.95 52.06 -29.40
N TYR A 13 -40.15 51.52 -29.15
CA TYR A 13 -40.50 50.56 -28.08
C TYR A 13 -39.72 49.24 -28.08
N LEU A 14 -38.73 49.06 -28.97
CA LEU A 14 -37.83 47.90 -29.04
C LEU A 14 -37.21 47.52 -27.69
N ARG A 15 -36.93 48.50 -26.81
CA ARG A 15 -36.36 48.22 -25.49
C ARG A 15 -37.38 47.63 -24.49
N ALA A 16 -38.67 47.91 -24.67
CA ALA A 16 -39.74 47.36 -23.85
C ALA A 16 -40.07 45.92 -24.27
N GLU A 17 -40.13 45.65 -25.58
CA GLU A 17 -40.35 44.30 -26.13
C GLU A 17 -39.22 43.34 -25.76
N VAL A 18 -37.95 43.79 -25.86
CA VAL A 18 -36.80 42.99 -25.44
C VAL A 18 -36.85 42.66 -23.95
N ARG A 19 -37.22 43.62 -23.08
CA ARG A 19 -37.36 43.35 -21.64
C ARG A 19 -38.50 42.37 -21.34
N ALA A 20 -39.63 42.51 -22.01
CA ALA A 20 -40.75 41.59 -21.87
C ALA A 20 -40.37 40.16 -22.32
N ALA A 21 -39.64 40.03 -23.43
CA ALA A 21 -39.13 38.75 -23.91
C ALA A 21 -38.12 38.11 -22.93
N THR A 22 -37.21 38.90 -22.35
CA THR A 22 -36.26 38.40 -21.34
C THR A 22 -36.98 37.94 -20.08
N GLN A 23 -37.96 38.70 -19.58
CA GLN A 23 -38.74 38.30 -18.40
C GLN A 23 -39.54 37.02 -18.64
N GLN A 24 -40.11 36.84 -19.84
CA GLN A 24 -40.79 35.60 -20.21
C GLN A 24 -39.83 34.42 -20.31
N ALA A 25 -38.62 34.61 -20.84
CA ALA A 25 -37.60 33.56 -20.89
C ALA A 25 -37.16 33.15 -19.47
N GLU A 26 -36.91 34.11 -18.59
CA GLU A 26 -36.55 33.84 -17.19
C GLU A 26 -37.69 33.14 -16.41
N ALA A 27 -38.94 33.48 -16.69
CA ALA A 27 -40.09 32.81 -16.09
C ALA A 27 -40.16 31.34 -16.53
N ARG A 28 -39.99 31.05 -17.83
CA ARG A 28 -39.95 29.69 -18.35
C ARG A 28 -38.78 28.88 -17.79
N ASP A 29 -37.61 29.49 -17.65
CA ASP A 29 -36.44 28.84 -17.05
C ASP A 29 -36.65 28.52 -15.57
N ARG A 30 -37.30 29.41 -14.81
CA ARG A 30 -37.68 29.13 -13.42
C ARG A 30 -38.67 27.98 -13.32
N GLU A 31 -39.72 28.00 -14.12
CA GLU A 31 -40.72 26.92 -14.17
C GLU A 31 -40.08 25.58 -14.55
N ALA A 32 -39.17 25.56 -15.52
CA ALA A 32 -38.44 24.36 -15.92
C ALA A 32 -37.55 23.81 -14.79
N ARG A 33 -36.88 24.68 -14.03
CA ARG A 33 -36.06 24.27 -12.88
C ARG A 33 -36.90 23.71 -11.74
N GLU A 34 -38.03 24.34 -11.43
CA GLU A 34 -38.95 23.84 -10.42
C GLU A 34 -39.58 22.51 -10.82
N ALA A 35 -39.94 22.33 -12.09
CA ALA A 35 -40.45 21.06 -12.60
C ALA A 35 -39.39 19.95 -12.50
N ALA A 36 -38.13 20.24 -12.82
CA ALA A 36 -37.03 19.29 -12.68
C ALA A 36 -36.76 18.90 -11.23
N GLN A 37 -36.86 19.85 -10.28
CA GLN A 37 -36.72 19.57 -8.85
C GLN A 37 -37.84 18.65 -8.34
N ARG A 38 -39.10 18.93 -8.70
CA ARG A 38 -40.24 18.07 -8.33
C ARG A 38 -40.07 16.65 -8.88
N ALA A 39 -39.67 16.50 -10.15
CA ALA A 39 -39.42 15.18 -10.74
C ALA A 39 -38.29 14.41 -10.03
N ALA A 40 -37.25 15.10 -9.57
CA ALA A 40 -36.15 14.47 -8.82
C ALA A 40 -36.57 14.04 -7.40
N GLU A 41 -37.44 14.80 -6.75
CA GLU A 41 -38.03 14.44 -5.45
C GLU A 41 -38.95 13.22 -5.58
N ASP A 42 -39.80 13.19 -6.62
CA ASP A 42 -40.66 12.05 -6.93
C ASP A 42 -39.85 10.78 -7.20
N GLN A 43 -38.75 10.87 -7.96
CA GLN A 43 -37.84 9.74 -8.19
C GLN A 43 -37.19 9.23 -6.89
N ARG A 44 -36.82 10.13 -5.97
CA ARG A 44 -36.26 9.74 -4.67
C ARG A 44 -37.30 9.05 -3.78
N ALA A 45 -38.53 9.55 -3.78
CA ALA A 45 -39.64 8.95 -3.06
C ALA A 45 -39.94 7.54 -3.60
N ALA A 46 -40.04 7.39 -4.92
CA ALA A 46 -40.27 6.10 -5.57
C ALA A 46 -39.13 5.10 -5.33
N LEU A 47 -37.86 5.54 -5.32
CA LEU A 47 -36.73 4.68 -4.98
C LEU A 47 -36.78 4.22 -3.52
N ARG A 48 -37.18 5.09 -2.60
CA ARG A 48 -37.33 4.75 -1.18
C ARG A 48 -38.43 3.72 -0.98
N GLU A 49 -39.58 3.94 -1.59
CA GLU A 49 -40.70 3.00 -1.58
C GLU A 49 -40.29 1.65 -2.20
N ALA A 50 -39.57 1.66 -3.32
CA ALA A 50 -39.06 0.43 -3.93
C ALA A 50 -38.07 -0.31 -3.02
N LEU A 51 -37.18 0.41 -2.31
CA LEU A 51 -36.25 -0.18 -1.34
C LEU A 51 -36.97 -0.78 -0.12
N GLU A 52 -38.01 -0.10 0.38
CA GLU A 52 -38.84 -0.60 1.48
C GLU A 52 -39.69 -1.80 1.05
N ALA A 53 -40.23 -1.80 -0.18
CA ALA A 53 -40.95 -2.96 -0.72
C ALA A 53 -40.03 -4.16 -1.00
N HIS A 54 -38.74 -3.91 -1.30
CA HIS A 54 -37.72 -4.94 -1.55
C HIS A 54 -36.77 -5.14 -0.38
N THR A 55 -37.13 -4.75 0.85
CA THR A 55 -36.48 -5.32 2.03
C THR A 55 -36.83 -6.80 2.09
N VAL A 56 -36.06 -7.60 1.34
CA VAL A 56 -36.01 -9.05 1.43
C VAL A 56 -35.87 -9.38 2.92
N PRO A 57 -36.68 -10.29 3.48
CA PRO A 57 -36.47 -10.74 4.84
C PRO A 57 -34.99 -11.13 4.94
N THR A 58 -34.27 -10.49 5.86
CA THR A 58 -32.83 -10.69 6.04
C THR A 58 -32.58 -12.19 6.10
N PHE A 59 -32.14 -12.76 4.97
CA PHE A 59 -31.76 -14.16 4.91
C PHE A 59 -30.39 -14.18 5.55
N VAL A 60 -30.38 -14.14 6.89
CA VAL A 60 -29.23 -14.50 7.68
C VAL A 60 -28.98 -15.94 7.27
N SER A 61 -27.91 -16.15 6.49
CA SER A 61 -27.50 -17.50 6.13
C SER A 61 -27.55 -18.36 7.39
N PRO A 62 -28.11 -19.59 7.35
CA PRO A 62 -28.11 -20.48 8.51
C PRO A 62 -26.71 -20.67 9.11
N LEU A 63 -25.66 -20.46 8.31
CA LEU A 63 -24.25 -20.45 8.74
C LEU A 63 -23.84 -19.24 9.61
N VAL A 64 -24.50 -18.09 9.47
CA VAL A 64 -24.28 -16.90 10.31
C VAL A 64 -25.20 -16.93 11.53
N ALA A 65 -26.42 -17.47 11.39
CA ALA A 65 -27.32 -17.69 12.53
C ALA A 65 -26.89 -18.86 13.44
N ALA A 66 -26.13 -19.82 12.89
CA ALA A 66 -25.50 -20.90 13.64
C ALA A 66 -24.05 -20.60 14.05
N GLN A 67 -23.55 -19.37 13.85
CA GLN A 67 -22.46 -18.94 14.71
C GLN A 67 -23.06 -18.87 16.11
N PRO A 68 -22.61 -19.70 17.07
CA PRO A 68 -23.04 -19.54 18.44
C PRO A 68 -22.80 -18.08 18.82
N GLU A 69 -23.74 -17.47 19.56
CA GLU A 69 -23.44 -16.24 20.28
C GLU A 69 -22.05 -16.44 20.90
N PRO A 70 -21.12 -15.49 20.71
CA PRO A 70 -19.80 -15.62 21.28
C PRO A 70 -19.98 -15.88 22.77
N ASP A 71 -19.69 -17.12 23.17
CA ASP A 71 -19.87 -17.54 24.54
C ASP A 71 -19.05 -16.56 25.40
N PRO A 72 -19.67 -15.83 26.35
CA PRO A 72 -18.91 -14.95 27.23
C PRO A 72 -17.87 -15.73 28.06
N ALA A 73 -17.98 -17.06 28.16
CA ALA A 73 -16.92 -17.93 28.70
C ALA A 73 -15.79 -18.23 27.70
N MET A 74 -16.02 -18.11 26.38
CA MET A 74 -14.96 -18.11 25.34
C MET A 74 -14.35 -16.73 25.11
N GLU A 75 -15.06 -15.65 25.45
CA GLU A 75 -14.46 -14.34 25.74
C GLU A 75 -13.54 -14.42 26.99
N GLY A 76 -13.65 -15.51 27.76
CA GLY A 76 -12.87 -15.88 28.93
C GLY A 76 -11.71 -16.89 28.73
N ILE A 77 -11.31 -17.23 27.49
CA ILE A 77 -9.89 -17.58 27.23
C ILE A 77 -9.14 -16.32 26.79
N THR A 78 -9.55 -15.16 27.29
CA THR A 78 -8.55 -14.22 27.76
C THR A 78 -7.72 -14.95 28.80
N PHE A 79 -6.53 -15.39 28.42
CA PHE A 79 -5.41 -15.28 29.34
C PHE A 79 -5.30 -13.79 29.69
N HIS A 80 -6.17 -13.30 30.58
CA HIS A 80 -5.85 -12.24 31.49
C HIS A 80 -4.80 -12.83 32.43
N GLY A 81 -3.59 -13.04 31.88
CA GLY A 81 -2.44 -12.76 32.69
C GLY A 81 -2.61 -11.29 33.05
N GLU A 82 -3.03 -11.03 34.29
CA GLU A 82 -2.37 -9.98 35.06
C GLU A 82 -0.92 -9.99 34.57
N HIS A 83 -0.54 -8.99 33.77
CA HIS A 83 0.82 -8.88 33.28
C HIS A 83 1.64 -8.64 34.54
N THR A 84 2.07 -9.74 35.15
CA THR A 84 3.05 -9.74 36.23
C THR A 84 4.20 -8.90 35.70
N GLY A 85 4.74 -8.01 36.54
CA GLY A 85 5.78 -7.06 36.10
C GLY A 85 6.95 -7.74 35.36
N ASP A 86 7.15 -9.04 35.59
CA ASP A 86 8.15 -9.88 34.94
C ASP A 86 7.89 -10.14 33.45
N GLU A 87 6.65 -10.33 32.99
CA GLU A 87 6.34 -10.48 31.56
C GLU A 87 6.61 -9.19 30.78
N GLY A 88 6.24 -8.05 31.37
CA GLY A 88 6.52 -6.73 30.79
C GLY A 88 8.02 -6.44 30.68
N ARG A 89 8.80 -6.83 31.70
CA ARG A 89 10.27 -6.75 31.68
C ARG A 89 10.89 -7.68 30.65
N LEU A 90 10.40 -8.91 30.51
CA LEU A 90 10.87 -9.84 29.49
C LEU A 90 10.65 -9.29 28.09
N GLU A 91 9.44 -8.84 27.77
CA GLU A 91 9.10 -8.24 26.47
C GLU A 91 9.96 -6.99 26.19
N ALA A 92 10.22 -6.15 27.20
CA ALA A 92 11.11 -5.01 27.06
C ALA A 92 12.57 -5.42 26.75
N ARG A 93 13.08 -6.47 27.41
CA ARG A 93 14.41 -7.05 27.13
C ARG A 93 14.48 -7.66 25.73
N LEU A 94 13.42 -8.35 25.30
CA LEU A 94 13.33 -8.89 23.95
C LEU A 94 13.40 -7.78 22.91
N ARG A 95 12.67 -6.67 23.09
CA ARG A 95 12.72 -5.52 22.16
C ARG A 95 14.10 -4.91 22.00
N LEU A 96 14.94 -5.00 23.03
CA LEU A 96 16.34 -4.56 23.00
C LEU A 96 17.22 -5.52 22.17
N ALA A 97 17.13 -6.82 22.40
CA ALA A 97 18.07 -7.77 21.83
C ALA A 97 17.63 -8.33 20.46
N VAL A 98 16.33 -8.48 20.22
CA VAL A 98 15.81 -9.33 19.14
C VAL A 98 16.21 -8.84 17.75
N LEU A 99 16.03 -7.55 17.44
CA LEU A 99 16.39 -7.00 16.13
C LEU A 99 17.90 -7.07 15.84
N PRO A 100 18.80 -6.57 16.72
CA PRO A 100 20.25 -6.65 16.45
C PRO A 100 20.75 -8.10 16.41
N VAL A 101 20.23 -8.99 17.25
CA VAL A 101 20.58 -10.42 17.22
C VAL A 101 20.09 -11.06 15.92
N ALA A 102 18.85 -10.82 15.49
CA ALA A 102 18.33 -11.37 14.24
C ALA A 102 19.14 -10.91 13.02
N LEU A 103 19.49 -9.62 12.95
CA LEU A 103 20.34 -9.09 11.88
C LEU A 103 21.76 -9.68 11.93
N GLY A 104 22.34 -9.85 13.13
CA GLY A 104 23.65 -10.47 13.30
C GLY A 104 23.67 -11.94 12.86
N ILE A 105 22.66 -12.71 13.26
CA ILE A 105 22.50 -14.11 12.84
C ILE A 105 22.30 -14.17 11.32
N ALA A 106 21.41 -13.35 10.76
CA ALA A 106 21.18 -13.29 9.31
C ALA A 106 22.46 -12.92 8.55
N TRP A 107 23.29 -12.02 9.08
CA TRP A 107 24.55 -11.63 8.46
C TRP A 107 25.58 -12.77 8.41
N ILE A 108 25.70 -13.54 9.49
CA ILE A 108 26.56 -14.74 9.53
C ILE A 108 26.04 -15.79 8.54
N ALA A 109 24.72 -15.98 8.55
CA ALA A 109 24.01 -16.94 7.73
C ALA A 109 24.19 -16.69 6.22
N VAL A 110 23.99 -15.47 5.74
CA VAL A 110 24.12 -15.15 4.30
C VAL A 110 25.56 -15.24 3.79
N ARG A 111 26.55 -15.19 4.68
CA ARG A 111 27.97 -15.37 4.34
C ARG A 111 28.42 -16.82 4.32
N SER A 112 27.58 -17.74 4.80
CA SER A 112 27.90 -19.15 4.91
C SER A 112 27.39 -19.87 3.65
N PRO A 113 28.27 -20.41 2.77
CA PRO A 113 27.86 -20.87 1.43
C PRO A 113 26.71 -21.90 1.42
N GLY A 114 26.71 -22.86 2.35
CA GLY A 114 25.65 -23.87 2.44
C GLY A 114 24.33 -23.32 2.99
N PHE A 115 24.38 -22.38 3.92
CA PHE A 115 23.19 -21.81 4.55
C PHE A 115 22.55 -20.71 3.70
N GLN A 116 23.36 -19.96 2.96
CA GLN A 116 22.90 -18.93 2.04
C GLN A 116 21.95 -19.52 0.97
N GLY A 117 22.31 -20.67 0.38
CA GLY A 117 21.45 -21.33 -0.62
C GLY A 117 20.08 -21.73 -0.05
N LEU A 118 20.06 -22.30 1.15
CA LEU A 118 18.81 -22.67 1.83
C LEU A 118 17.96 -21.44 2.18
N LEU A 119 18.58 -20.39 2.72
CA LEU A 119 17.88 -19.13 2.99
C LEU A 119 17.25 -18.57 1.72
N ARG A 120 18.00 -18.60 0.62
CA ARG A 120 17.56 -18.05 -0.64
C ARG A 120 16.31 -18.75 -1.16
N ILE A 121 16.31 -20.08 -1.15
CA ILE A 121 15.19 -20.88 -1.64
C ILE A 121 13.91 -20.65 -0.82
N PHE A 122 14.00 -20.65 0.52
CA PHE A 122 12.80 -20.70 1.37
C PHE A 122 12.33 -19.34 1.90
N PHE A 123 13.26 -18.40 2.10
CA PHE A 123 12.93 -17.13 2.76
C PHE A 123 13.10 -15.92 1.85
N THR A 124 14.15 -15.87 1.03
CA THR A 124 14.46 -14.62 0.30
C THR A 124 13.84 -14.59 -1.08
N MET A 125 13.87 -15.68 -1.87
CA MET A 125 13.27 -15.71 -3.21
C MET A 125 11.78 -15.35 -3.23
N PRO A 126 10.90 -15.91 -2.37
CA PRO A 126 9.49 -15.50 -2.38
C PRO A 126 9.29 -14.00 -2.09
N VAL A 127 10.16 -13.41 -1.26
CA VAL A 127 10.11 -11.98 -0.92
C VAL A 127 10.69 -11.13 -2.07
N HIS A 128 11.71 -11.63 -2.78
CA HIS A 128 12.27 -11.05 -4.00
C HIS A 128 11.21 -10.96 -5.10
N GLU A 129 10.52 -12.07 -5.37
CA GLU A 129 9.44 -12.14 -6.36
C GLU A 129 8.26 -11.24 -5.96
N LEU A 130 7.90 -11.20 -4.68
CA LEU A 130 6.93 -10.24 -4.19
C LEU A 130 7.39 -8.79 -4.39
N GLY A 131 8.70 -8.52 -4.32
CA GLY A 131 9.29 -7.22 -4.64
C GLY A 131 9.04 -6.79 -6.08
N HIS A 132 9.27 -7.68 -7.05
CA HIS A 132 8.91 -7.46 -8.45
C HIS A 132 7.41 -7.15 -8.58
N ALA A 133 6.56 -8.00 -8.01
CA ALA A 133 5.11 -7.87 -8.14
C ALA A 133 4.58 -6.56 -7.53
N VAL A 134 5.01 -6.21 -6.32
CA VAL A 134 4.63 -4.97 -5.65
C VAL A 134 5.04 -3.77 -6.50
N THR A 135 6.28 -3.73 -6.96
CA THR A 135 6.77 -2.62 -7.77
C THR A 135 6.02 -2.51 -9.11
N ALA A 136 5.71 -3.65 -9.73
CA ALA A 136 4.90 -3.72 -10.94
C ALA A 136 3.47 -3.19 -10.70
N TRP A 137 2.81 -3.55 -9.59
CA TRP A 137 1.48 -3.06 -9.24
C TRP A 137 1.44 -1.54 -9.05
N PHE A 138 2.44 -0.98 -8.34
CA PHE A 138 2.59 0.48 -8.19
C PHE A 138 2.90 1.21 -9.50
N CYS A 139 3.39 0.49 -10.51
CA CYS A 139 3.57 1.00 -11.87
C CYS A 139 2.36 0.74 -12.78
N GLY A 140 1.32 0.07 -12.27
CA GLY A 140 0.10 -0.27 -12.98
C GLY A 140 0.20 -1.48 -13.90
N PHE A 141 1.18 -2.36 -13.75
CA PHE A 141 1.24 -3.64 -14.44
C PHE A 141 0.50 -4.71 -13.65
N SER A 142 -0.07 -5.70 -14.36
CA SER A 142 -0.55 -6.90 -13.69
C SER A 142 0.65 -7.79 -13.39
N ALA A 143 0.77 -8.25 -12.16
CA ALA A 143 1.84 -9.14 -11.76
C ALA A 143 1.33 -10.22 -10.80
N THR A 144 1.82 -11.44 -10.98
CA THR A 144 1.52 -12.57 -10.10
C THR A 144 2.83 -13.14 -9.57
N PRO A 145 3.16 -12.92 -8.28
CA PRO A 145 4.35 -13.51 -7.69
C PRO A 145 4.13 -15.00 -7.48
N THR A 146 5.10 -15.81 -7.90
CA THR A 146 5.21 -17.22 -7.48
C THR A 146 6.36 -17.36 -6.49
N LEU A 147 6.74 -18.59 -6.13
CA LEU A 147 7.85 -18.82 -5.20
C LEU A 147 9.23 -18.54 -5.80
N TRP A 148 9.38 -18.57 -7.13
CA TRP A 148 10.69 -18.41 -7.81
C TRP A 148 10.67 -17.46 -9.00
N VAL A 149 9.49 -17.11 -9.53
CA VAL A 149 9.36 -16.26 -10.72
C VAL A 149 8.13 -15.37 -10.59
N THR A 150 8.23 -14.13 -11.04
CA THR A 150 7.10 -13.21 -11.12
C THR A 150 6.66 -13.06 -12.57
N HIS A 151 5.40 -13.39 -12.83
CA HIS A 151 4.81 -13.16 -14.15
C HIS A 151 4.25 -11.74 -14.19
N VAL A 152 4.87 -10.86 -14.98
CA VAL A 152 4.44 -9.47 -15.18
C VAL A 152 3.91 -9.31 -16.60
N SER A 153 2.81 -8.57 -16.77
CA SER A 153 2.26 -8.25 -18.09
C SER A 153 3.14 -7.26 -18.85
N ASP A 154 3.24 -7.40 -20.17
CA ASP A 154 4.02 -6.48 -21.01
C ASP A 154 3.43 -5.06 -21.05
N GLU A 155 2.09 -4.99 -20.98
CA GLU A 155 1.32 -3.75 -20.99
C GLU A 155 0.79 -3.39 -19.59
N ARG A 156 0.53 -2.11 -19.39
CA ARG A 156 -0.07 -1.60 -18.15
C ARG A 156 -1.57 -1.93 -18.12
N SER A 157 -2.03 -2.45 -16.99
CA SER A 157 -3.42 -2.83 -16.74
C SER A 157 -4.20 -1.69 -16.09
N THR A 158 -5.20 -1.16 -16.80
CA THR A 158 -6.17 -0.22 -16.22
C THR A 158 -6.94 -0.85 -15.06
N PHE A 159 -7.28 -2.13 -15.15
CA PHE A 159 -7.93 -2.86 -14.07
C PHE A 159 -7.08 -2.87 -12.80
N MET A 160 -5.81 -3.26 -12.88
CA MET A 160 -4.92 -3.27 -11.72
C MET A 160 -4.73 -1.86 -11.14
N THR A 161 -4.63 -0.85 -12.01
CA THR A 161 -4.52 0.55 -11.60
C THR A 161 -5.73 0.99 -10.77
N LEU A 162 -6.95 0.62 -11.18
CA LEU A 162 -8.19 0.93 -10.48
C LEU A 162 -8.30 0.17 -9.15
N VAL A 163 -7.96 -1.13 -9.14
CA VAL A 163 -7.96 -1.95 -7.92
C VAL A 163 -7.03 -1.35 -6.87
N LEU A 164 -5.76 -1.09 -7.23
CA LEU A 164 -4.79 -0.55 -6.29
C LEU A 164 -5.18 0.87 -5.82
N SER A 165 -5.66 1.73 -6.73
CA SER A 165 -6.17 3.06 -6.37
C SER A 165 -7.37 2.98 -5.42
N GLY A 166 -8.29 2.03 -5.65
CA GLY A 166 -9.46 1.81 -4.80
C GLY A 166 -9.06 1.35 -3.39
N LEU A 167 -8.13 0.39 -3.29
CA LEU A 167 -7.63 -0.10 -1.99
C LEU A 167 -6.91 0.99 -1.20
N LEU A 168 -6.02 1.75 -1.85
CA LEU A 168 -5.30 2.86 -1.21
C LEU A 168 -6.25 4.02 -0.87
N GLY A 169 -7.22 4.33 -1.74
CA GLY A 169 -8.27 5.31 -1.47
C GLY A 169 -9.15 4.90 -0.28
N ALA A 170 -9.51 3.62 -0.16
CA ALA A 170 -10.23 3.09 0.99
C ALA A 170 -9.41 3.21 2.28
N LEU A 171 -8.10 2.98 2.24
CA LEU A 171 -7.21 3.19 3.38
C LEU A 171 -7.17 4.66 3.83
N VAL A 172 -7.05 5.60 2.87
CA VAL A 172 -7.09 7.04 3.14
C VAL A 172 -8.43 7.43 3.77
N TRP A 173 -9.54 6.98 3.16
CA TRP A 173 -10.89 7.27 3.64
C TRP A 173 -11.13 6.70 5.03
N GLN A 174 -10.70 5.46 5.30
CA GLN A 174 -10.82 4.83 6.60
C GLN A 174 -9.95 5.54 7.66
N GLY A 175 -8.73 5.94 7.29
CA GLY A 175 -7.85 6.75 8.15
C GLY A 175 -8.49 8.08 8.54
N TRP A 176 -9.08 8.77 7.57
CA TRP A 176 -9.83 10.00 7.80
C TRP A 176 -11.04 9.80 8.71
N LYS A 177 -11.92 8.82 8.39
CA LYS A 177 -13.14 8.52 9.16
C LYS A 177 -12.84 8.13 10.61
N ARG A 178 -11.76 7.39 10.84
CA ARG A 178 -11.32 6.97 12.18
C ARG A 178 -10.40 7.97 12.87
N ARG A 179 -10.14 9.15 12.27
CA ARG A 179 -9.20 10.17 12.76
C ARG A 179 -7.80 9.61 13.04
N ARG A 180 -7.39 8.57 12.32
CA ARG A 180 -6.05 7.97 12.39
C ARG A 180 -5.16 8.59 11.32
N TRP A 181 -4.54 9.72 11.66
CA TRP A 181 -3.70 10.50 10.75
C TRP A 181 -2.54 9.71 10.13
N THR A 182 -2.01 8.71 10.84
CA THR A 182 -0.97 7.82 10.31
C THR A 182 -1.45 7.01 9.10
N TRP A 183 -2.68 6.49 9.16
CA TRP A 183 -3.27 5.71 8.05
C TRP A 183 -3.56 6.61 6.85
N LEU A 184 -4.05 7.82 7.11
CA LEU A 184 -4.26 8.83 6.08
C LEU A 184 -2.94 9.18 5.40
N GLY A 185 -1.89 9.50 6.16
CA GLY A 185 -0.58 9.86 5.62
C GLY A 185 0.07 8.72 4.82
N VAL A 186 0.07 7.50 5.35
CA VAL A 186 0.59 6.32 4.64
C VAL A 186 -0.21 6.05 3.37
N GLY A 187 -1.54 6.02 3.45
CA GLY A 187 -2.38 5.78 2.28
C GLY A 187 -2.21 6.85 1.21
N ALA A 188 -2.16 8.13 1.58
CA ALA A 188 -1.97 9.22 0.64
C ALA A 188 -0.57 9.19 -0.01
N GLY A 189 0.46 8.89 0.78
CA GLY A 189 1.83 8.73 0.27
C GLY A 189 1.93 7.57 -0.72
N LEU A 190 1.39 6.40 -0.38
CA LEU A 190 1.37 5.23 -1.28
C LEU A 190 0.55 5.53 -2.55
N LEU A 191 -0.58 6.22 -2.43
CA LEU A 191 -1.38 6.61 -3.59
C LEU A 191 -0.61 7.56 -4.50
N ALA A 192 0.13 8.52 -3.95
CA ALA A 192 0.97 9.41 -4.74
C ALA A 192 2.11 8.66 -5.46
N VAL A 193 2.75 7.68 -4.79
CA VAL A 193 3.76 6.81 -5.41
C VAL A 193 3.13 6.01 -6.56
N HIS A 194 1.97 5.40 -6.35
CA HIS A 194 1.23 4.66 -7.39
C HIS A 194 0.90 5.52 -8.61
N TRP A 195 0.38 6.73 -8.39
CA TRP A 195 0.06 7.66 -9.47
C TRP A 195 1.31 8.13 -10.22
N THR A 196 2.41 8.36 -9.51
CA THR A 196 3.69 8.70 -10.13
C THR A 196 4.19 7.55 -11.00
N GLY A 197 4.16 6.32 -10.48
CA GLY A 197 4.53 5.11 -11.23
C GLY A 197 3.70 4.91 -12.48
N ARG A 198 2.39 5.18 -12.41
CA ARG A 198 1.46 4.99 -13.53
C ARG A 198 1.49 6.08 -14.59
N PHE A 199 1.54 7.36 -14.19
CA PHE A 199 1.29 8.48 -15.09
C PHE A 199 2.52 9.32 -15.40
N VAL A 200 3.55 9.30 -14.55
CA VAL A 200 4.77 10.10 -14.75
C VAL A 200 5.85 9.27 -15.43
N LEU A 201 6.04 8.02 -15.02
CA LEU A 201 7.06 7.15 -15.60
C LEU A 201 6.65 6.66 -16.99
N THR A 202 7.60 6.59 -17.91
CA THR A 202 7.42 5.89 -19.20
C THR A 202 7.30 4.38 -18.97
N GLN A 203 6.77 3.64 -19.94
CA GLN A 203 6.66 2.18 -19.85
C GLN A 203 8.02 1.53 -19.62
N THR A 204 9.05 1.93 -20.38
CA THR A 204 10.43 1.43 -20.22
C THR A 204 11.02 1.73 -18.84
N GLN A 205 10.81 2.95 -18.32
CA GLN A 205 11.28 3.30 -16.97
C GLN A 205 10.58 2.47 -15.89
N ALA A 206 9.29 2.24 -16.04
CA ALA A 206 8.51 1.47 -15.09
C ALA A 206 8.84 -0.04 -15.15
N GLN A 207 9.19 -0.55 -16.34
CA GLN A 207 9.70 -1.91 -16.47
C GLN A 207 11.06 -2.06 -15.79
N ALA A 208 12.00 -1.14 -16.05
CA ALA A 208 13.27 -1.09 -15.33
C ALA A 208 13.07 -1.05 -13.81
N LEU A 209 12.07 -0.28 -13.35
CA LEU A 209 11.79 -0.16 -11.93
C LEU A 209 11.32 -1.48 -11.30
N PHE A 210 10.51 -2.31 -11.98
CA PHE A 210 10.15 -3.59 -11.39
C PHE A 210 11.31 -4.59 -11.38
N PHE A 211 12.23 -4.58 -12.37
CA PHE A 211 13.47 -5.38 -12.27
C PHE A 211 14.32 -4.92 -11.08
N PHE A 212 14.46 -3.61 -10.89
CA PHE A 212 15.06 -3.06 -9.68
C PHE A 212 14.28 -3.45 -8.40
N GLY A 213 12.96 -3.59 -8.52
CA GLY A 213 12.03 -3.94 -7.46
C GLY A 213 12.23 -5.31 -6.83
N GLY A 214 12.93 -6.25 -7.50
CA GLY A 214 13.24 -7.57 -6.91
C GLY A 214 14.11 -7.42 -5.66
N ASP A 215 15.38 -7.06 -5.85
CA ASP A 215 16.35 -6.87 -4.76
C ASP A 215 16.00 -5.66 -3.86
N ALA A 216 15.45 -4.58 -4.42
CA ALA A 216 15.04 -3.42 -3.62
C ALA A 216 13.84 -3.76 -2.75
N GLY A 217 12.87 -4.49 -3.31
CA GLY A 217 11.70 -5.00 -2.59
C GLY A 217 12.11 -6.00 -1.52
N LEU A 218 13.12 -6.84 -1.77
CA LEU A 218 13.68 -7.74 -0.79
C LEU A 218 14.12 -7.00 0.49
N MET A 219 14.81 -5.87 0.34
CA MET A 219 15.22 -5.02 1.47
C MET A 219 14.03 -4.29 2.11
N VAL A 220 13.15 -3.66 1.32
CA VAL A 220 12.03 -2.87 1.85
C VAL A 220 11.01 -3.77 2.57
N LEU A 221 10.58 -4.85 1.94
CA LEU A 221 9.65 -5.82 2.51
C LEU A 221 10.28 -6.55 3.69
N GLY A 222 11.57 -6.90 3.61
CA GLY A 222 12.31 -7.48 4.74
C GLY A 222 12.31 -6.56 5.97
N ALA A 223 12.53 -5.25 5.76
CA ALA A 223 12.43 -4.25 6.82
C ALA A 223 11.01 -4.12 7.39
N LEU A 224 9.97 -4.13 6.55
CA LEU A 224 8.58 -4.09 6.99
C LEU A 224 8.20 -5.34 7.80
N LEU A 225 8.66 -6.52 7.39
CA LEU A 225 8.47 -7.77 8.12
C LEU A 225 9.12 -7.71 9.51
N MET A 226 10.37 -7.24 9.61
CA MET A 226 11.02 -7.04 10.92
C MET A 226 10.28 -5.99 11.78
N ALA A 227 9.75 -4.93 11.17
CA ALA A 227 9.00 -3.89 11.88
C ALA A 227 7.73 -4.44 12.56
N THR A 228 7.17 -5.56 12.06
CA THR A 228 6.00 -6.21 12.70
C THR A 228 6.26 -6.69 14.11
N PHE A 229 7.54 -6.86 14.52
CA PHE A 229 7.90 -7.20 15.89
C PHE A 229 7.49 -6.11 16.90
N TYR A 230 7.41 -4.85 16.46
CA TYR A 230 7.11 -3.69 17.32
C TYR A 230 5.62 -3.34 17.40
N VAL A 231 4.75 -4.22 16.91
CA VAL A 231 3.31 -4.04 16.96
C VAL A 231 2.81 -4.11 18.42
N PRO A 232 1.80 -3.32 18.83
CA PRO A 232 1.31 -3.30 20.20
C PRO A 232 0.83 -4.67 20.72
N PRO A 233 0.96 -4.94 22.03
CA PRO A 233 0.37 -6.12 22.66
C PRO A 233 -1.15 -6.12 22.43
N GLY A 234 -1.72 -7.28 22.13
CA GLY A 234 -3.13 -7.46 21.77
C GLY A 234 -3.43 -7.44 20.27
N HIS A 235 -2.51 -6.99 19.42
CA HIS A 235 -2.66 -7.16 17.97
C HIS A 235 -2.58 -8.64 17.58
N TYR A 236 -3.27 -9.03 16.50
CA TYR A 236 -3.30 -10.42 16.02
C TYR A 236 -1.90 -11.03 15.84
N LEU A 237 -0.99 -10.28 15.20
CA LEU A 237 0.42 -10.67 15.01
C LEU A 237 1.18 -10.93 16.31
N HIS A 238 0.84 -10.20 17.38
CA HIS A 238 1.45 -10.39 18.69
C HIS A 238 0.83 -11.60 19.40
N ARG A 239 -0.51 -11.72 19.38
CA ARG A 239 -1.25 -12.80 20.04
C ARG A 239 -0.91 -14.19 19.48
N HIS A 240 -0.77 -14.31 18.16
CA HIS A 240 -0.48 -15.58 17.50
C HIS A 240 1.00 -15.81 17.21
N GLN A 241 1.90 -15.02 17.81
CA GLN A 241 3.37 -15.18 17.68
C GLN A 241 3.92 -15.10 16.23
N LEU A 242 3.12 -14.66 15.25
CA LEU A 242 3.52 -14.53 13.85
C LEU A 242 4.71 -13.57 13.65
N ARG A 243 4.88 -12.60 14.56
CA ARG A 243 6.00 -11.66 14.55
C ARG A 243 7.38 -12.33 14.55
N TRP A 244 7.51 -13.53 15.12
CA TRP A 244 8.78 -14.25 15.15
C TRP A 244 9.15 -14.82 13.79
N GLY A 245 8.19 -15.42 13.09
CA GLY A 245 8.40 -15.91 11.72
C GLY A 245 8.73 -14.77 10.77
N PHE A 246 8.00 -13.66 10.86
CA PHE A 246 8.25 -12.47 10.05
C PHE A 246 9.59 -11.81 10.37
N LEU A 247 10.00 -11.79 11.63
CA LEU A 247 11.33 -11.30 11.99
C LEU A 247 12.43 -12.12 11.32
N VAL A 248 12.39 -13.45 11.41
CA VAL A 248 13.42 -14.33 10.84
C VAL A 248 13.45 -14.20 9.32
N MET A 249 12.28 -14.30 8.67
CA MET A 249 12.14 -14.13 7.23
C MET A 249 12.60 -12.74 6.78
N GLY A 250 12.20 -11.69 7.50
CA GLY A 250 12.54 -10.31 7.19
C GLY A 250 14.02 -10.00 7.36
N ALA A 251 14.66 -10.53 8.41
CA ALA A 251 16.09 -10.36 8.64
C ALA A 251 16.91 -11.11 7.59
N ALA A 252 16.52 -12.34 7.24
CA ALA A 252 17.16 -13.11 6.17
C ALA A 252 17.04 -12.40 4.81
N ALA A 253 15.82 -12.01 4.42
CA ALA A 253 15.57 -11.27 3.17
C ALA A 253 16.36 -9.97 3.11
N PHE A 254 16.25 -9.12 4.13
CA PHE A 254 16.96 -7.84 4.17
C PHE A 254 18.46 -8.03 4.04
N MET A 255 19.04 -8.96 4.81
CA MET A 255 20.48 -9.13 4.85
C MET A 255 21.04 -9.79 3.59
N ASP A 256 20.30 -10.69 2.94
CA ASP A 256 20.70 -11.32 1.67
C ASP A 256 20.88 -10.25 0.58
N GLY A 257 19.88 -9.38 0.40
CA GLY A 257 19.99 -8.26 -0.54
C GLY A 257 21.05 -7.23 -0.11
N PHE A 258 21.03 -6.81 1.15
CA PHE A 258 21.93 -5.75 1.61
C PHE A 258 23.40 -6.16 1.58
N GLU A 259 23.75 -7.38 2.01
CA GLU A 259 25.15 -7.87 2.00
C GLU A 259 25.69 -7.97 0.57
N GLN A 260 24.91 -8.53 -0.35
CA GLN A 260 25.27 -8.67 -1.77
C GLN A 260 25.64 -7.31 -2.37
N TRP A 261 24.75 -6.32 -2.23
CA TRP A 261 24.94 -5.00 -2.82
C TRP A 261 25.98 -4.15 -2.07
N TRP A 262 26.13 -4.34 -0.75
CA TRP A 262 27.19 -3.69 0.01
C TRP A 262 28.57 -4.22 -0.38
N ALA A 263 28.72 -5.53 -0.56
CA ALA A 263 29.95 -6.16 -1.03
C ALA A 263 30.29 -5.75 -2.47
N ALA A 264 29.28 -5.58 -3.33
CA ALA A 264 29.42 -5.13 -4.71
C ALA A 264 30.14 -3.78 -4.86
N ARG A 265 30.12 -2.93 -3.82
CA ARG A 265 30.87 -1.66 -3.79
C ARG A 265 32.38 -1.83 -3.91
N ARG A 266 32.92 -2.98 -3.46
CA ARG A 266 34.36 -3.28 -3.46
C ARG A 266 34.72 -4.41 -4.42
N ASN A 267 33.76 -5.27 -4.76
CA ASN A 267 33.95 -6.38 -5.67
C ASN A 267 32.73 -6.53 -6.58
N VAL A 268 32.83 -6.03 -7.82
CA VAL A 268 31.75 -6.03 -8.80
C VAL A 268 31.33 -7.45 -9.20
N ASP A 269 32.22 -8.45 -9.08
CA ASP A 269 31.93 -9.84 -9.40
C ASP A 269 30.92 -10.49 -8.44
N ARG A 270 30.57 -9.81 -7.34
CA ARG A 270 29.49 -10.21 -6.43
C ARG A 270 28.10 -9.99 -7.01
N ILE A 271 27.96 -9.19 -8.06
CA ILE A 271 26.67 -8.94 -8.71
C ILE A 271 26.30 -10.17 -9.54
N PRO A 272 25.10 -10.74 -9.36
CA PRO A 272 24.67 -11.95 -10.08
C PRO A 272 24.26 -11.62 -11.53
N PHE A 273 25.22 -11.21 -12.35
CA PHE A 273 25.02 -11.05 -13.79
C PHE A 273 24.87 -12.41 -14.48
N GLY A 274 24.21 -12.42 -15.63
CA GLY A 274 24.01 -13.60 -16.48
C GLY A 274 22.55 -13.88 -16.80
N ARG A 275 22.31 -15.13 -17.24
CA ARG A 275 20.99 -15.65 -17.56
C ARG A 275 20.59 -16.74 -16.58
N ILE A 276 19.32 -16.73 -16.21
CA ILE A 276 18.65 -17.74 -15.43
C ILE A 276 17.89 -18.64 -16.41
N GLU A 277 18.18 -19.94 -16.37
CA GLU A 277 17.54 -20.93 -17.22
C GLU A 277 16.02 -20.93 -17.03
N GLY A 278 15.27 -20.86 -18.14
CA GLY A 278 13.81 -20.80 -18.12
C GLY A 278 13.17 -19.44 -17.78
N VAL A 279 13.97 -18.43 -17.39
CA VAL A 279 13.44 -17.09 -17.01
C VAL A 279 13.98 -15.98 -17.92
N GLY A 280 15.26 -16.03 -18.28
CA GLY A 280 15.88 -15.01 -19.14
C GLY A 280 17.08 -14.33 -18.48
N LEU A 281 17.23 -13.01 -18.65
CA LEU A 281 18.28 -12.23 -18.01
C LEU A 281 18.00 -12.10 -16.50
N SER A 282 19.04 -12.17 -15.67
CA SER A 282 18.91 -11.78 -14.26
C SER A 282 18.59 -10.29 -14.13
N ASP A 283 17.98 -9.86 -13.02
CA ASP A 283 17.57 -8.46 -12.86
C ASP A 283 18.70 -7.45 -13.08
N PRO A 284 19.91 -7.64 -12.51
CA PRO A 284 21.02 -6.73 -12.77
C PRO A 284 21.43 -6.70 -14.24
N SER A 285 21.36 -7.86 -14.92
CA SER A 285 21.67 -7.95 -16.35
C SER A 285 20.61 -7.25 -17.19
N ALA A 286 19.33 -7.42 -16.88
CA ALA A 286 18.25 -6.71 -17.56
C ALA A 286 18.37 -5.19 -17.39
N LEU A 287 18.70 -4.71 -16.18
CA LEU A 287 18.92 -3.29 -15.92
C LEU A 287 20.05 -2.69 -16.76
N VAL A 288 21.17 -3.41 -16.90
CA VAL A 288 22.34 -2.94 -17.67
C VAL A 288 22.12 -3.10 -19.17
N GLU A 289 21.80 -4.31 -19.62
CA GLU A 289 21.77 -4.69 -21.04
C GLU A 289 20.54 -4.16 -21.77
N THR A 290 19.36 -4.18 -21.12
CA THR A 290 18.10 -3.76 -21.74
C THR A 290 17.79 -2.30 -21.47
N TYR A 291 18.00 -1.84 -20.23
CA TYR A 291 17.59 -0.50 -19.80
C TYR A 291 18.73 0.51 -19.72
N GLY A 292 19.97 0.10 -20.02
CA GLY A 292 21.13 0.99 -20.13
C GLY A 292 21.58 1.60 -18.80
N TRP A 293 21.22 1.01 -17.65
CA TRP A 293 21.68 1.50 -16.37
C TRP A 293 23.17 1.21 -16.20
N THR A 294 23.90 2.15 -15.61
CA THR A 294 25.31 1.90 -15.26
C THR A 294 25.38 1.06 -13.99
N VAL A 295 26.36 0.15 -13.93
CA VAL A 295 26.62 -0.67 -12.73
C VAL A 295 26.76 0.18 -11.47
N GLY A 296 27.44 1.33 -11.58
CA GLY A 296 27.59 2.28 -10.47
C GLY A 296 26.26 2.89 -9.99
N ASN A 297 25.31 3.15 -10.89
CA ASN A 297 23.97 3.62 -10.51
C ASN A 297 23.19 2.53 -9.80
N ILE A 298 23.28 1.28 -10.28
CA ILE A 298 22.61 0.12 -9.67
C ILE A 298 23.11 -0.09 -8.23
N ILE A 299 24.44 -0.18 -8.04
CA ILE A 299 25.03 -0.36 -6.70
C ILE A 299 24.60 0.78 -5.77
N ARG A 300 24.71 2.04 -6.21
CA ARG A 300 24.31 3.20 -5.39
C ARG A 300 22.82 3.17 -5.04
N GLY A 301 21.96 2.79 -5.98
CA GLY A 301 20.52 2.67 -5.76
C GLY A 301 20.20 1.66 -4.66
N TYR A 302 20.68 0.43 -4.79
CA TYR A 302 20.41 -0.62 -3.80
C TYR A 302 21.02 -0.32 -2.43
N VAL A 303 22.26 0.16 -2.39
CA VAL A 303 22.90 0.55 -1.12
C VAL A 303 22.12 1.68 -0.44
N THR A 304 21.62 2.65 -1.21
CA THR A 304 20.79 3.75 -0.66
C THR A 304 19.49 3.20 -0.07
N VAL A 305 18.79 2.32 -0.79
CA VAL A 305 17.56 1.66 -0.28
C VAL A 305 17.85 0.91 1.03
N GLY A 306 18.93 0.12 1.07
CA GLY A 306 19.34 -0.61 2.26
C GLY A 306 19.65 0.29 3.45
N ILE A 307 20.39 1.39 3.24
CA ILE A 307 20.68 2.37 4.29
C ILE A 307 19.40 3.04 4.79
N VAL A 308 18.50 3.47 3.90
CA VAL A 308 17.22 4.08 4.27
C VAL A 308 16.39 3.12 5.12
N CYS A 309 16.34 1.83 4.76
CA CYS A 309 15.66 0.80 5.53
C CYS A 309 16.29 0.60 6.92
N LEU A 310 17.63 0.57 7.02
CA LEU A 310 18.32 0.48 8.31
C LEU A 310 18.05 1.70 9.20
N VAL A 311 18.04 2.90 8.63
CA VAL A 311 17.72 4.13 9.35
C VAL A 311 16.27 4.08 9.86
N ALA A 312 15.31 3.65 9.02
CA ALA A 312 13.92 3.50 9.43
C ALA A 312 13.75 2.48 10.58
N LEU A 313 14.42 1.32 10.48
CA LEU A 313 14.44 0.31 11.54
C LEU A 313 15.11 0.82 12.82
N ALA A 314 16.21 1.56 12.70
CA ALA A 314 16.91 2.16 13.84
C ALA A 314 16.01 3.20 14.54
N VAL A 315 15.30 4.04 13.80
CA VAL A 315 14.33 4.99 14.37
C VAL A 315 13.20 4.23 15.09
N LEU A 316 12.64 3.19 14.47
CA LEU A 316 11.61 2.36 15.09
C LEU A 316 12.10 1.69 16.38
N TYR A 317 13.30 1.13 16.34
CA TYR A 317 13.98 0.52 17.48
C TYR A 317 14.16 1.53 18.63
N LEU A 318 14.71 2.70 18.35
CA LEU A 318 14.94 3.75 19.34
C LEU A 318 13.63 4.28 19.94
N VAL A 319 12.59 4.48 19.12
CA VAL A 319 11.26 4.89 19.59
C VAL A 319 10.64 3.81 20.49
N SER A 320 10.78 2.53 20.10
CA SER A 320 10.31 1.41 20.91
C SER A 320 11.01 1.35 22.27
N LEU A 321 12.34 1.48 22.29
CA LEU A 321 13.14 1.52 23.51
C LEU A 321 12.76 2.69 24.41
N TRP A 322 12.55 3.87 23.82
CA TRP A 322 12.14 5.05 24.57
C TRP A 322 10.80 4.83 25.28
N ARG A 323 9.84 4.15 24.62
CA ARG A 323 8.52 3.84 25.21
C ARG A 323 8.58 2.84 26.37
N VAL A 324 9.57 1.94 26.39
CA VAL A 324 9.71 0.93 27.46
C VAL A 324 10.81 1.27 28.47
N ARG A 325 11.41 2.46 28.37
CA ARG A 325 12.57 2.87 29.18
C ARG A 325 12.31 2.78 30.67
N ASP A 326 11.13 3.18 31.13
CA ASP A 326 10.84 3.24 32.55
C ASP A 326 10.64 1.82 33.13
N VAL A 327 10.14 0.88 32.31
CA VAL A 327 10.05 -0.56 32.65
C VAL A 327 11.44 -1.21 32.71
N LEU A 328 12.39 -0.75 31.89
CA LEU A 328 13.77 -1.26 31.90
C LEU A 328 14.61 -0.72 33.07
N ARG A 329 14.20 0.39 33.69
CA ARG A 329 14.92 1.05 34.78
C ARG A 329 14.50 0.58 36.18
N GLY A 330 13.29 0.01 36.31
CA GLY A 330 12.74 -0.51 37.57
C GLY A 330 12.95 -2.00 37.74
#